data_AF-A0A3S0B0F2-F1
#
_entry.id   AF-A0A3S0B0F2-F1
#
_cell.length_a   1.000
_cell.length_b   1.000
_cell.length_c   1.000
_cell.angle_alpha   90.00
_cell.angle_beta   90.00
_cell.angle_gamma   90.00
#
_symmetry.space_group_name_H-M   'P 1'
#
loop_
_entity.id
_entity.type
_entity.pdbx_description
1 polymer ?
#
loop_
_entity_poly.entity_id
_entity_poly.type
_entity_poly.pdbx_seq_one_letter_code
_entity_poly.pdbx_strand_id
1 'polypeptide(L)'
;MRKLLIPLMVLSGLSFASTLDMANLYCGSMQINSATTLDQMVNTCQVKDQYDVTYGRYLGMYEVKFVNTATNDTVKCDFGTKDGSALVNGCR
;
A
#
# COMPACT_ATOMS: atom_id res chain seq x y z
N MET A 1 4.38 -17.53 -52.91
CA MET A 1 3.92 -16.72 -51.77
C MET A 1 4.58 -17.25 -50.50
N ARG A 2 5.63 -16.56 -50.03
CA ARG A 2 6.55 -17.04 -48.98
C ARG A 2 5.89 -16.82 -47.62
N LYS A 3 5.58 -17.91 -46.91
CA LYS A 3 5.01 -17.90 -45.55
C LYS A 3 6.04 -17.36 -44.57
N LEU A 4 5.76 -16.23 -43.93
CA LEU A 4 6.49 -15.69 -42.80
C LEU A 4 5.60 -15.85 -41.57
N LEU A 5 5.89 -16.87 -40.76
CA LEU A 5 5.34 -17.03 -39.42
C LEU A 5 6.31 -16.34 -38.46
N ILE A 6 5.89 -15.20 -37.90
CA ILE A 6 6.59 -14.53 -36.80
C ILE A 6 6.02 -15.11 -35.50
N PRO A 7 6.79 -15.88 -34.70
CA PRO A 7 6.34 -16.26 -33.38
C PRO A 7 6.51 -15.04 -32.47
N LEU A 8 5.40 -14.37 -32.16
CA LEU A 8 5.35 -13.32 -31.16
C LEU A 8 5.60 -13.98 -29.80
N MET A 9 6.85 -13.95 -29.34
CA MET A 9 7.20 -14.41 -28.00
C MET A 9 6.47 -13.53 -26.99
N VAL A 10 5.52 -14.16 -26.31
CA VAL A 10 4.86 -13.66 -25.10
C VAL A 10 5.93 -13.59 -24.02
N LEU A 11 6.59 -12.44 -23.88
CA LEU A 11 7.31 -12.11 -22.67
C LEU A 11 6.27 -11.54 -21.70
N SER A 12 5.52 -12.43 -21.07
CA SER A 12 4.70 -12.13 -19.91
C SER A 12 5.63 -11.53 -18.86
N GLY A 13 5.60 -10.20 -18.73
CA GLY A 13 6.26 -9.50 -17.66
C GLY A 13 5.77 -10.08 -16.33
N LEU A 14 6.65 -10.80 -15.65
CA LEU A 14 6.47 -11.23 -14.28
C LEU A 14 6.42 -9.96 -13.44
N SER A 15 5.22 -9.40 -13.31
CA SER A 15 4.93 -8.36 -12.34
C SER A 15 4.94 -9.07 -11.00
N PHE A 16 6.09 -9.04 -10.32
CA PHE A 16 6.18 -9.46 -8.93
C PHE A 16 5.38 -8.44 -8.10
N ALA A 17 4.08 -8.66 -8.00
CA ALA A 17 3.29 -8.11 -6.91
C ALA A 17 3.81 -8.82 -5.65
N SER A 18 4.82 -8.24 -5.00
CA SER A 18 5.22 -8.64 -3.66
C SER A 18 4.00 -8.42 -2.79
N THR A 19 3.25 -9.49 -2.54
CA THR A 19 2.10 -9.49 -1.65
C THR A 19 2.61 -9.07 -0.28
N LEU A 20 2.26 -7.86 0.15
CA LEU A 20 2.57 -7.40 1.49
C LEU A 20 1.96 -8.41 2.47
N ASP A 21 2.82 -9.07 3.27
CA ASP A 21 2.36 -10.03 4.25
C ASP A 21 1.75 -9.26 5.44
N MET A 22 0.42 -9.14 5.42
CA MET A 22 -0.35 -8.49 6.47
C MET A 22 -0.15 -9.13 7.84
N ALA A 23 0.26 -10.41 7.90
CA ALA A 23 0.56 -11.07 9.17
C ALA A 23 1.77 -10.45 9.88
N ASN A 24 2.71 -9.88 9.11
CA ASN A 24 3.93 -9.25 9.59
C ASN A 24 3.90 -7.71 9.47
N LEU A 25 2.73 -7.09 9.31
CA LEU A 25 2.64 -5.64 9.25
C LEU A 25 2.41 -5.05 10.65
N TYR A 26 3.49 -4.53 11.25
CA TYR A 26 3.48 -3.94 12.58
C TYR A 26 4.01 -2.51 12.57
N CYS A 27 3.53 -1.69 13.48
CA CYS A 27 4.19 -0.43 13.81
C CYS A 27 4.24 -0.26 15.34
N GLY A 28 5.44 -0.16 15.88
CA GLY A 28 5.66 -0.31 17.31
C GLY A 28 5.19 -1.70 17.77
N SER A 29 4.29 -1.71 18.76
CA SER A 29 3.62 -2.92 19.28
C SER A 29 2.26 -3.19 18.65
N MET A 30 1.78 -2.36 17.72
CA MET A 30 0.47 -2.50 17.09
C MET A 30 0.59 -3.29 15.79
N GLN A 31 -0.26 -4.30 15.62
CA GLN A 31 -0.45 -4.98 14.34
C GLN A 31 -1.46 -4.20 13.49
N ILE A 32 -1.11 -3.92 12.24
CA ILE A 32 -2.01 -3.26 11.29
C ILE A 32 -2.99 -4.29 10.71
N ASN A 33 -4.27 -3.96 10.72
CA ASN A 33 -5.34 -4.76 10.12
C ASN A 33 -6.45 -3.86 9.57
N SER A 34 -7.50 -4.45 8.98
CA SER A 34 -8.62 -3.72 8.36
C SER A 34 -9.44 -2.85 9.32
N ALA A 35 -9.29 -3.03 10.64
CA ALA A 35 -9.95 -2.21 11.66
C ALA A 35 -9.02 -1.12 12.23
N THR A 36 -7.76 -1.05 11.79
CA THR A 36 -6.83 0.01 12.21
C THR A 36 -7.32 1.37 11.66
N THR A 37 -7.45 2.33 12.57
CA THR A 37 -7.83 3.71 12.23
C THR A 37 -6.61 4.57 11.89
N LEU A 38 -6.84 5.67 11.17
CA LEU A 38 -5.81 6.64 10.85
C LEU A 38 -5.15 7.22 12.12
N ASP A 39 -5.95 7.57 13.13
CA ASP A 39 -5.43 8.11 14.39
C ASP A 39 -4.53 7.10 15.12
N GLN A 40 -4.95 5.83 15.18
CA GLN A 40 -4.11 4.80 15.78
C GLN A 40 -2.77 4.69 15.07
N MET A 41 -2.78 4.78 13.73
CA MET A 41 -1.58 4.71 12.93
C MET A 41 -0.65 5.91 13.16
N VAL A 42 -1.17 7.14 13.05
CA VAL A 42 -0.34 8.36 13.16
C VAL A 42 0.23 8.54 14.57
N ASN A 43 -0.50 8.12 15.61
CA ASN A 43 -0.04 8.23 16.99
C ASN A 43 0.95 7.13 17.41
N THR A 44 0.93 5.96 16.76
CA THR A 44 1.72 4.79 17.19
C THR A 44 2.90 4.53 16.27
N CYS A 45 2.75 4.74 14.97
CA CYS A 45 3.75 4.38 13.99
C CYS A 45 4.83 5.46 13.86
N GLN A 46 6.03 5.03 13.45
CA GLN A 46 7.04 5.98 12.98
C GLN A 46 6.66 6.47 11.56
N VAL A 47 5.74 7.44 11.50
CA VAL A 47 5.30 8.05 10.25
C VAL A 47 6.45 8.83 9.61
N LYS A 48 6.65 8.60 8.32
CA LYS A 48 7.64 9.28 7.48
C LYS A 48 7.00 10.36 6.64
N ASP A 49 5.79 10.11 6.14
CA ASP A 49 5.08 11.03 5.26
C ASP A 49 3.58 10.73 5.28
N GLN A 50 2.76 11.73 4.99
CA GLN A 50 1.31 11.60 4.91
C GLN A 50 0.72 12.64 3.96
N TYR A 51 -0.12 12.23 3.01
CA TYR A 51 -0.66 13.13 1.99
C TYR A 51 -1.95 12.64 1.35
N ASP A 52 -2.75 13.59 0.87
CA ASP A 52 -3.90 13.30 0.02
C ASP A 52 -3.43 12.87 -1.38
N VAL A 53 -3.69 11.61 -1.73
CA VAL A 53 -3.45 11.05 -3.06
C VAL A 53 -4.65 11.36 -3.93
N THR A 54 -4.53 12.42 -4.73
CA THR A 54 -5.58 12.77 -5.70
C THR A 54 -5.31 12.07 -7.04
N TYR A 55 -6.19 11.13 -7.43
CA TYR A 55 -6.15 10.50 -8.76
C TYR A 55 -7.16 11.18 -9.70
N GLY A 56 -6.76 12.30 -10.30
CA GLY A 56 -7.57 13.00 -11.30
C GLY A 56 -8.90 13.52 -10.74
N ARG A 57 -10.03 13.06 -11.31
CA ARG A 57 -11.41 13.49 -10.93
C ARG A 57 -12.04 12.65 -9.81
N TYR A 58 -11.36 11.64 -9.27
CA TYR A 58 -11.91 10.75 -8.25
C TYR A 58 -11.43 11.14 -6.85
N LEU A 59 -12.30 10.90 -5.85
CA LEU A 59 -12.08 11.18 -4.43
C LEU A 59 -10.69 10.67 -4.00
N GLY A 60 -9.82 11.59 -3.59
CA GLY A 60 -8.47 11.26 -3.20
C GLY A 60 -8.44 10.39 -1.95
N MET A 61 -7.57 9.38 -1.94
CA MET A 61 -7.30 8.62 -0.72
C MET A 61 -6.30 9.38 0.15
N TYR A 62 -6.27 9.10 1.44
CA TYR A 62 -5.22 9.61 2.31
C TYR A 62 -4.15 8.53 2.52
N GLU A 63 -2.94 8.76 2.07
CA GLU A 63 -1.85 7.79 2.18
C GLU A 63 -0.93 8.16 3.34
N VAL A 64 -0.58 7.16 4.16
CA VAL A 64 0.37 7.28 5.25
C VAL A 64 1.54 6.33 5.00
N LYS A 65 2.74 6.88 4.97
CA LYS A 65 4.00 6.14 4.82
C LYS A 65 4.67 6.02 6.17
N PHE A 66 5.02 4.80 6.57
CA PHE A 66 5.61 4.51 7.89
C PHE A 66 6.61 3.35 7.80
N VAL A 67 7.34 3.10 8.88
CA VAL A 67 8.28 1.97 8.98
C VAL A 67 7.58 0.78 9.63
N ASN A 68 7.57 -0.36 8.95
CA ASN A 68 7.15 -1.63 9.53
C ASN A 68 8.19 -2.08 10.57
N THR A 69 7.80 -2.20 11.83
CA THR A 69 8.74 -2.57 12.89
C THR A 69 9.17 -4.04 12.82
N ALA A 70 8.38 -4.90 12.18
CA ALA A 70 8.75 -6.31 12.04
C ALA A 70 9.87 -6.53 11.00
N THR A 71 9.82 -5.83 9.87
CA THR A 71 10.78 -6.03 8.76
C THR A 71 11.76 -4.89 8.57
N ASN A 72 11.54 -3.73 9.21
CA ASN A 72 12.20 -2.44 8.94
C ASN A 72 11.98 -1.88 7.53
N ASP A 73 11.05 -2.46 6.76
CA ASP A 73 10.68 -1.92 5.46
C ASP A 73 9.79 -0.70 5.59
N THR A 74 9.81 0.13 4.56
CA THR A 74 8.86 1.26 4.47
C THR A 74 7.59 0.80 3.77
N VAL A 75 6.46 0.99 4.43
CA VAL A 75 5.13 0.61 3.94
C VAL A 75 4.25 1.84 3.83
N LYS A 76 3.34 1.82 2.85
CA LYS A 76 2.31 2.83 2.63
C LYS A 76 0.95 2.19 2.89
N CYS A 77 0.12 2.82 3.71
CA CYS A 77 -1.28 2.43 3.86
C CYS A 77 -2.20 3.56 3.41
N ASP A 78 -3.27 3.21 2.73
CA ASP A 78 -4.25 4.14 2.22
C ASP A 78 -5.52 4.12 3.08
N PHE A 79 -6.10 5.29 3.28
CA PHE A 79 -7.33 5.53 4.04
C PHE A 79 -8.35 6.23 3.14
N GLY A 80 -9.64 6.03 3.42
CA GLY A 80 -10.71 6.60 2.60
C GLY A 80 -10.80 8.12 2.68
N THR A 81 -10.38 8.69 3.82
CA THR A 81 -10.35 10.13 4.09
C THR A 81 -9.20 10.44 5.07
N LYS A 82 -8.94 11.73 5.30
CA LYS A 82 -8.02 12.21 6.34
C LYS A 82 -8.65 12.29 7.74
N ASP A 83 -9.84 11.72 7.94
CA ASP A 83 -10.48 11.67 9.25
C ASP A 83 -9.75 10.66 10.13
N GLY A 84 -9.48 11.00 11.38
CA GLY A 84 -8.80 10.12 12.34
C GLY A 84 -9.51 8.77 12.53
N SER A 85 -10.82 8.73 12.33
CA SER A 85 -11.64 7.50 12.41
C SER A 85 -11.64 6.66 11.12
N ALA A 86 -11.03 7.15 10.03
CA ALA A 86 -10.96 6.41 8.78
C ALA A 86 -10.21 5.09 8.97
N LEU A 87 -10.79 4.01 8.47
CA LEU A 87 -10.19 2.67 8.52
C LEU A 87 -9.19 2.49 7.38
N VAL A 88 -8.20 1.62 7.60
CA VAL A 88 -7.24 1.26 6.57
C VAL A 88 -7.97 0.54 5.44
N ASN A 89 -7.76 1.01 4.21
CA ASN A 89 -8.32 0.40 3.00
C ASN A 89 -7.35 -0.63 2.41
N GLY A 90 -6.05 -0.42 2.55
CA GLY A 90 -5.02 -1.33 2.04
C GLY A 90 -3.62 -0.80 2.31
N CYS A 91 -2.64 -1.69 2.24
CA CYS A 91 -1.23 -1.34 2.45
C CYS A 91 -0.34 -1.97 1.37
N ARG A 92 0.77 -1.31 1.04
CA ARG A 92 1.74 -1.73 0.01
C ARG A 92 3.16 -1.23 0.27
#